data_AF-A0A0M8YT51-F1
#
_entry.id   AF-A0A0M8YT51-F1
#
_cell.length_a   1.000
_cell.length_b   1.000
_cell.length_c   1.000
_cell.angle_alpha   90.00
_cell.angle_beta   90.00
_cell.angle_gamma   90.00
#
_symmetry.space_group_name_H-M   'P 1'
#
loop_
_entity.id
_entity.type
_entity.pdbx_description
1 polymer ?
#
loop_
_entity_poly.entity_id
_entity_poly.type
_entity_poly.pdbx_seq_one_letter_code
_entity_poly.pdbx_strand_id
1 'polypeptide(L)'
;MGEGTGRDEEKADVAGREDARGQRTSGAGGQAEWARELLEHLRPAGRDPNRVVAWLAGTAHATVSLQDGTGRLLAGTRVPLDEALVADVTSGRIASAALEDRGRHLRLVRVERSRPAGAAVLAVVRRAPFDRDVFEIVTHAAQVVELLLAGHESTAAGLRLRRATSDLRLAILQLLMVEDTVSARRVAAGLWPGLLDTDTACVYVVESSPGERDRLAEECVSATGERALVVRCPAVDGHVIVLAPRDSAGQELRALVGRRPGVFLGGSARQGLARTAAAYGQAVSALAVARFHPDKAALYAERTRPERLMDPVGLHDWTAGVLSPLDTLSHHTRAELLATTRLGLEFTAVNTAKVLGVSRNTVRARMDRVESLLRTDFADLTVRAAVHLALNCQVGLAEPPPGAGARAGAVRLTDLLSGTALRTWAADLLGRLDADGRDLRRTLRTWIAAGGNAERAAQKLGMHAQTVREHVRRAEPVLERELLAAGSDLYEVVLAHLATGALDEPRLHGTKPGHPDSPVHE
;
A
#
# COMPACT_ATOMS: atom_id res chain seq x y z
N MET A 1 -55.98 75.53 -5.48
CA MET A 1 -55.48 76.17 -4.24
C MET A 1 -53.99 75.93 -4.18
N GLY A 2 -53.22 77.02 -4.05
CA GLY A 2 -51.74 77.06 -3.99
C GLY A 2 -51.11 77.09 -5.37
N GLU A 3 -51.00 78.22 -6.09
CA GLU A 3 -50.16 79.41 -5.81
C GLU A 3 -48.71 79.03 -5.47
N GLY A 4 -47.67 79.46 -6.19
CA GLY A 4 -47.64 80.40 -7.31
C GLY A 4 -46.21 80.69 -7.79
N THR A 5 -46.16 81.68 -8.69
CA THR A 5 -45.02 82.56 -9.04
C THR A 5 -43.81 81.87 -9.68
N GLY A 6 -43.41 82.12 -10.93
CA GLY A 6 -43.63 83.26 -11.81
C GLY A 6 -42.29 83.91 -12.13
N ARG A 7 -41.82 83.78 -13.38
CA ARG A 7 -41.21 84.88 -14.16
C ARG A 7 -40.83 84.39 -15.55
N ASP A 8 -41.51 84.97 -16.53
CA ASP A 8 -41.10 85.10 -17.93
C ASP A 8 -39.86 86.01 -18.04
N GLU A 9 -38.96 85.69 -18.99
CA GLU A 9 -38.27 86.67 -19.84
C GLU A 9 -37.67 85.97 -21.08
N GLU A 10 -38.49 85.94 -22.14
CA GLU A 10 -38.25 86.34 -23.53
C GLU A 10 -36.88 86.13 -24.26
N LYS A 11 -36.97 85.45 -25.43
CA LYS A 11 -36.18 85.54 -26.70
C LYS A 11 -34.68 85.19 -26.67
N ALA A 12 -34.06 84.51 -27.65
CA ALA A 12 -34.42 84.14 -29.02
C ALA A 12 -33.61 82.91 -29.50
N ASP A 13 -34.27 82.17 -30.39
CA ASP A 13 -33.84 81.24 -31.44
C ASP A 13 -32.34 81.12 -31.80
N VAL A 14 -31.75 79.90 -31.76
CA VAL A 14 -30.75 79.39 -32.73
C VAL A 14 -30.75 77.86 -32.71
N ALA A 15 -30.96 77.25 -33.88
CA ALA A 15 -30.84 75.82 -34.15
C ALA A 15 -29.50 75.20 -33.69
N GLY A 16 -29.58 74.12 -32.93
CA GLY A 16 -28.43 73.35 -32.42
C GLY A 16 -28.51 71.87 -32.80
N ARG A 17 -27.57 71.47 -33.68
CA ARG A 17 -27.24 70.13 -34.17
C ARG A 17 -27.47 68.97 -33.18
N GLU A 18 -28.22 67.97 -33.65
CA GLU A 18 -28.08 66.57 -33.30
C GLU A 18 -26.66 66.08 -33.63
N ASP A 19 -25.96 65.49 -32.66
CA ASP A 19 -25.04 64.34 -32.82
C ASP A 19 -24.18 64.17 -31.57
N ALA A 20 -24.75 63.58 -30.50
CA ALA A 20 -23.98 63.13 -29.35
C ALA A 20 -24.70 62.07 -28.50
N ARG A 21 -25.31 61.03 -29.10
CA ARG A 21 -25.90 59.91 -28.31
C ARG A 21 -25.70 58.50 -28.87
N GLY A 22 -24.83 58.30 -29.86
CA GLY A 22 -24.71 57.01 -30.57
C GLY A 22 -23.68 55.98 -30.07
N GLN A 23 -22.80 56.27 -29.10
CA GLN A 23 -21.54 55.50 -28.98
C GLN A 23 -21.20 54.89 -27.62
N ARG A 24 -22.17 54.70 -26.73
CA ARG A 24 -21.93 54.12 -25.38
C ARG A 24 -22.57 52.75 -25.12
N THR A 25 -23.29 52.16 -26.07
CA THR A 25 -24.05 50.90 -25.84
C THR A 25 -23.47 49.66 -26.52
N SER A 26 -22.54 49.78 -27.49
CA SER A 26 -21.98 48.63 -28.22
C SER A 26 -20.80 47.92 -27.53
N GLY A 27 -20.04 48.60 -26.68
CA GLY A 27 -18.85 48.02 -26.01
C GLY A 27 -19.17 47.09 -24.83
N ALA A 28 -20.27 47.34 -24.11
CA ALA A 28 -20.62 46.56 -22.91
C ALA A 28 -21.09 45.13 -23.24
N GLY A 29 -21.72 44.92 -24.41
CA GLY A 29 -22.18 43.61 -24.86
C GLY A 29 -21.03 42.66 -25.23
N GLY A 30 -20.06 43.15 -26.01
CA GLY A 30 -18.86 42.39 -26.37
C GLY A 30 -17.98 42.06 -25.16
N GLN A 31 -17.86 42.99 -24.20
CA GLN A 31 -17.09 42.76 -22.98
C GLN A 31 -17.69 41.66 -22.09
N ALA A 32 -19.03 41.62 -21.98
CA ALA A 32 -19.73 40.58 -21.25
C ALA A 32 -19.64 39.20 -21.93
N GLU A 33 -19.56 39.16 -23.26
CA GLU A 33 -19.53 37.92 -24.03
C GLU A 33 -18.20 37.17 -23.90
N TRP A 34 -17.07 37.83 -24.18
CA TRP A 34 -15.75 37.17 -24.07
C TRP A 34 -15.40 36.82 -22.61
N ALA A 35 -15.83 37.64 -21.64
CA ALA A 35 -15.60 37.35 -20.23
C ALA A 35 -16.37 36.08 -19.79
N ARG A 36 -17.59 35.90 -20.28
CA ARG A 36 -18.38 34.68 -20.04
C ARG A 36 -17.71 33.46 -20.66
N GLU A 37 -17.25 33.55 -21.90
CA GLU A 37 -16.51 32.46 -22.56
C GLU A 37 -15.23 32.10 -21.81
N LEU A 38 -14.47 33.10 -21.34
CA LEU A 38 -13.26 32.88 -20.57
C LEU A 38 -13.55 32.14 -19.26
N LEU A 39 -14.66 32.45 -18.58
CA LEU A 39 -15.08 31.76 -17.36
C LEU A 39 -15.56 30.32 -17.63
N GLU A 40 -16.10 30.00 -18.81
CA GLU A 40 -16.44 28.62 -19.17
C GLU A 40 -15.22 27.70 -19.15
N HIS A 41 -14.02 28.22 -19.45
CA HIS A 41 -12.78 27.45 -19.37
C HIS A 41 -12.36 27.08 -17.94
N LEU A 42 -12.95 27.70 -16.91
CA LEU A 42 -12.72 27.32 -15.50
C LEU A 42 -13.65 26.18 -15.05
N ARG A 43 -14.66 25.81 -15.84
CA ARG A 43 -15.56 24.69 -15.52
C ARG A 43 -14.84 23.35 -15.64
N PRO A 44 -15.24 22.31 -14.87
CA PRO A 44 -14.52 21.03 -14.78
C PRO A 44 -14.21 20.38 -16.14
N ALA A 45 -15.11 20.46 -17.12
CA ALA A 45 -14.94 19.89 -18.46
C ALA A 45 -14.00 20.70 -19.39
N GLY A 46 -13.61 21.92 -18.98
CA GLY A 46 -12.87 22.90 -19.78
C GLY A 46 -11.48 23.27 -19.25
N ARG A 47 -11.09 22.80 -18.06
CA ARG A 47 -9.83 23.16 -17.37
C ARG A 47 -8.59 22.63 -18.09
N ASP A 48 -8.14 23.35 -19.10
CA ASP A 48 -6.89 23.09 -19.81
C ASP A 48 -6.27 24.40 -20.28
N PRO A 49 -5.03 24.75 -19.85
CA PRO A 49 -4.33 25.93 -20.34
C PRO A 49 -4.23 26.01 -21.87
N ASN A 50 -4.15 24.87 -22.57
CA ASN A 50 -4.13 24.85 -24.04
C ASN A 50 -5.42 25.35 -24.67
N ARG A 51 -6.57 25.06 -24.04
CA ARG A 51 -7.86 25.56 -24.53
C ARG A 51 -7.99 27.07 -24.38
N VAL A 52 -7.53 27.63 -23.25
CA VAL A 52 -7.54 29.09 -23.04
C VAL A 52 -6.57 29.78 -23.99
N VAL A 53 -5.37 29.21 -24.20
CA VAL A 53 -4.40 29.74 -25.15
C VAL A 53 -4.91 29.66 -26.60
N ALA A 54 -5.58 28.58 -26.99
CA ALA A 54 -6.20 28.46 -28.31
C ALA A 54 -7.39 29.42 -28.49
N TRP A 55 -8.24 29.57 -27.46
CA TRP A 55 -9.32 30.55 -27.44
C TRP A 55 -8.77 31.98 -27.56
N LEU A 56 -7.71 32.32 -26.83
CA LEU A 56 -7.07 33.63 -26.92
C LEU A 56 -6.48 33.88 -28.31
N ALA A 57 -5.87 32.87 -28.93
CA ALA A 57 -5.34 32.96 -30.29
C ALA A 57 -6.46 33.27 -31.31
N GLY A 58 -7.62 32.61 -31.17
CA GLY A 58 -8.79 32.88 -32.01
C GLY A 58 -9.37 34.27 -31.77
N THR A 59 -9.66 34.61 -30.52
CA THR A 59 -10.36 35.85 -30.11
C THR A 59 -9.54 37.10 -30.35
N ALA A 60 -8.22 37.04 -30.10
CA ALA A 60 -7.31 38.16 -30.38
C ALA A 60 -6.79 38.17 -31.83
N HIS A 61 -7.14 37.18 -32.66
CA HIS A 61 -6.54 36.95 -33.99
C HIS A 61 -4.99 37.00 -33.93
N ALA A 62 -4.43 36.22 -33.01
CA ALA A 62 -3.03 36.29 -32.60
C ALA A 62 -2.35 34.92 -32.63
N THR A 63 -1.02 34.91 -32.74
CA THR A 63 -0.21 33.74 -32.35
C THR A 63 0.10 33.84 -30.87
N VAL A 64 -0.34 32.86 -30.09
CA VAL A 64 -0.17 32.86 -28.64
C VAL A 64 0.77 31.72 -28.21
N SER A 65 1.69 32.04 -27.30
CA SER A 65 2.66 31.12 -26.73
C SER A 65 2.66 31.26 -25.22
N LEU A 66 2.57 30.14 -24.49
CA LEU A 66 2.83 30.10 -23.06
C LEU A 66 4.13 29.33 -22.82
N GLN A 67 5.16 30.00 -22.32
CA GLN A 67 6.49 29.41 -22.12
C GLN A 67 6.92 29.57 -20.66
N ASP A 68 7.60 28.58 -20.08
CA ASP A 68 8.24 28.74 -18.77
C ASP A 68 9.57 29.52 -18.89
N GLY A 69 10.17 29.87 -17.74
CA GLY A 69 11.43 30.63 -17.71
C GLY A 69 12.64 29.93 -18.34
N THR A 70 12.54 28.68 -18.78
CA THR A 70 13.59 27.98 -19.55
C THR A 70 13.28 27.95 -21.06
N GLY A 71 12.20 28.59 -21.50
CA GLY A 71 11.75 28.59 -22.90
C GLY A 71 10.99 27.32 -23.32
N ARG A 72 10.64 26.44 -22.37
CA ARG A 72 9.82 25.27 -22.68
C ARG A 72 8.37 25.70 -22.86
N LEU A 73 7.80 25.31 -23.99
CA LEU A 73 6.41 25.56 -24.34
C LEU A 73 5.48 24.75 -23.43
N LEU A 74 4.62 25.44 -22.69
CA LEU A 74 3.57 24.86 -21.85
C LEU A 74 2.25 24.74 -22.63
N ALA A 75 1.96 25.70 -23.52
CA ALA A 75 0.77 25.70 -24.38
C ALA A 75 0.92 26.63 -25.59
N GLY A 76 0.14 26.38 -26.65
CA GLY A 76 0.03 27.23 -27.83
C GLY A 76 1.08 26.96 -28.91
N THR A 77 1.40 27.99 -29.70
CA THR A 77 2.38 27.91 -30.78
C THR A 77 3.70 28.52 -30.32
N ARG A 78 4.83 27.88 -30.63
CA ARG A 78 6.14 28.42 -30.26
C ARG A 78 6.41 29.72 -31.00
N VAL A 79 6.71 30.77 -30.24
CA VAL A 79 7.12 32.09 -30.73
C VAL A 79 8.56 32.32 -30.28
N PRO A 80 9.47 32.75 -31.17
CA PRO A 80 10.83 33.14 -30.77
C PRO A 80 10.75 34.41 -29.94
N LEU A 81 11.27 34.35 -28.71
CA LEU A 81 11.30 35.46 -27.76
C LEU A 81 12.75 35.80 -27.41
N ASP A 82 13.01 37.08 -27.14
CA ASP A 82 14.29 37.51 -26.60
C ASP A 82 14.48 36.95 -25.17
N GLU A 83 15.57 36.21 -24.97
CA GLU A 83 15.84 35.53 -23.70
C GLU A 83 16.02 36.49 -22.53
N ALA A 84 16.64 37.65 -22.74
CA ALA A 84 16.82 38.66 -21.71
C ALA A 84 15.45 39.24 -21.32
N LEU A 85 14.59 39.52 -22.30
CA LEU A 85 13.24 40.03 -22.02
C LEU A 85 12.36 39.00 -21.28
N VAL A 86 12.47 37.71 -21.64
CA VAL A 86 11.79 36.63 -20.91
C VAL A 86 12.31 36.53 -19.48
N ALA A 87 13.63 36.66 -19.26
CA ALA A 87 14.22 36.66 -17.94
C ALA A 87 13.76 37.87 -17.10
N ASP A 88 13.68 39.07 -17.68
CA ASP A 88 13.18 40.28 -17.02
C ASP A 88 11.71 40.11 -16.57
N VAL A 89 10.86 39.53 -17.43
CA VAL A 89 9.44 39.31 -17.12
C VAL A 89 9.27 38.19 -16.08
N THR A 90 9.96 37.05 -16.24
CA THR A 90 9.82 35.92 -15.30
C THR A 90 10.42 36.21 -13.92
N SER A 91 11.51 36.98 -13.84
CA SER A 91 12.10 37.43 -12.58
C SER A 91 11.26 38.48 -11.85
N GLY A 92 10.25 39.05 -12.50
CA GLY A 92 9.40 40.10 -11.95
C GLY A 92 10.03 41.49 -11.99
N ARG A 93 11.18 41.68 -12.65
CA ARG A 93 11.73 43.02 -12.94
C ARG A 93 10.76 43.83 -13.79
N ILE A 94 10.02 43.17 -14.67
CA ILE A 94 9.00 43.78 -15.53
C ILE A 94 7.69 42.98 -15.42
N ALA A 95 6.57 43.65 -15.14
CA ALA A 95 5.27 42.96 -15.03
C ALA A 95 4.71 42.50 -16.39
N SER A 96 4.94 43.29 -17.44
CA SER A 96 4.59 42.97 -18.82
C SER A 96 5.42 43.81 -19.78
N ALA A 97 5.68 43.31 -20.98
CA ALA A 97 6.41 44.04 -22.03
C ALA A 97 5.55 44.15 -23.29
N ALA A 98 5.69 45.26 -24.01
CA ALA A 98 5.14 45.42 -25.36
C ALA A 98 6.27 45.80 -26.31
N LEU A 99 6.29 45.16 -27.48
CA LEU A 99 7.29 45.42 -28.51
C LEU A 99 6.59 45.53 -29.86
N GLU A 100 7.11 46.40 -30.71
CA GLU A 100 6.73 46.44 -32.12
C GLU A 100 7.99 46.17 -32.96
N ASP A 101 7.94 45.15 -33.80
CA ASP A 101 9.02 44.77 -34.71
C ASP A 101 8.47 44.51 -36.11
N ARG A 102 8.84 45.37 -37.07
CA ARG A 102 8.55 45.20 -38.51
C ARG A 102 7.07 44.90 -38.81
N GLY A 103 6.15 45.64 -38.18
CA GLY A 103 4.70 45.47 -38.34
C GLY A 103 4.10 44.28 -37.57
N ARG A 104 4.85 43.70 -36.62
CA ARG A 104 4.33 42.72 -35.65
C ARG A 104 4.32 43.34 -34.27
N HIS A 105 3.18 43.26 -33.60
CA HIS A 105 3.00 43.73 -32.23
C HIS A 105 3.04 42.53 -31.29
N LEU A 106 3.96 42.55 -30.32
CA LEU A 106 4.15 41.53 -29.31
C LEU A 106 3.73 42.09 -27.94
N ARG A 107 2.98 41.30 -27.18
CA ARG A 107 2.74 41.52 -25.75
C ARG A 107 3.23 40.32 -24.95
N LEU A 108 4.01 40.57 -23.91
CA LEU A 108 4.44 39.59 -22.93
C LEU A 108 3.77 39.90 -21.61
N VAL A 109 3.11 38.91 -21.01
CA VAL A 109 2.49 39.00 -19.68
C VAL A 109 3.06 37.91 -18.81
N ARG A 110 3.50 38.29 -17.61
CA ARG A 110 3.94 37.33 -16.59
C ARG A 110 2.75 36.51 -16.11
N VAL A 111 2.95 35.20 -15.99
CA VAL A 111 1.97 34.25 -15.44
C VAL A 111 2.62 33.58 -14.24
N GLU A 112 2.07 33.80 -13.04
CA GLU A 112 2.64 33.18 -11.84
C GLU A 112 2.43 31.66 -11.84
N ARG A 113 3.34 30.96 -11.15
CA ARG A 113 3.32 29.50 -11.00
C ARG A 113 3.66 29.12 -9.57
N SER A 114 3.22 27.93 -9.16
CA SER A 114 3.45 27.43 -7.80
C SER A 114 4.90 27.01 -7.63
N ARG A 115 5.55 27.45 -6.56
CA ARG A 115 6.91 26.99 -6.22
C ARG A 115 6.96 25.45 -6.10
N PRO A 116 8.05 24.80 -6.54
CA PRO A 116 9.31 25.37 -7.01
C PRO A 116 9.32 25.79 -8.49
N ALA A 117 8.21 25.68 -9.22
CA ALA A 117 8.17 26.15 -10.60
C ALA A 117 8.32 27.68 -10.62
N GLY A 118 9.22 28.19 -11.47
CA GLY A 118 9.34 29.63 -11.75
C GLY A 118 8.20 30.13 -12.61
N ALA A 119 8.00 31.46 -12.64
CA ALA A 119 6.96 32.10 -13.44
C ALA A 119 7.07 31.74 -14.94
N ALA A 120 5.93 31.77 -15.63
CA ALA A 120 5.84 31.64 -17.06
C ALA A 120 5.57 33.00 -17.74
N VAL A 121 5.69 33.02 -19.06
CA VAL A 121 5.37 34.17 -19.90
C VAL A 121 4.32 33.76 -20.92
N LEU A 122 3.22 34.51 -20.95
CA LEU A 122 2.23 34.49 -22.02
C LEU A 122 2.63 35.53 -23.07
N ALA A 123 3.03 35.07 -24.24
CA ALA A 123 3.36 35.89 -25.40
C ALA A 123 2.21 35.89 -26.40
N VAL A 124 1.79 37.08 -26.82
CA VAL A 124 0.72 37.29 -27.81
C VAL A 124 1.29 38.13 -28.94
N VAL A 125 1.33 37.57 -30.15
CA VAL A 125 1.86 38.23 -31.35
C VAL A 125 0.73 38.49 -32.34
N ARG A 126 0.58 39.75 -32.77
CA ARG A 126 -0.46 40.21 -33.69
C ARG A 126 0.15 40.98 -34.86
N ARG A 127 -0.56 41.00 -35.98
CA ARG A 127 -0.25 41.86 -37.15
C ARG A 127 -0.89 43.25 -37.05
N ALA A 128 -1.76 43.45 -36.07
CA ALA A 128 -2.45 44.71 -35.80
C ALA A 128 -2.11 45.21 -34.38
N PRO A 129 -2.14 46.54 -34.14
CA PRO A 129 -1.90 47.12 -32.82
C PRO A 129 -2.87 46.57 -31.76
N PHE A 130 -2.43 46.52 -30.50
CA PHE A 130 -3.30 46.20 -29.37
C PHE A 130 -4.18 47.40 -29.02
N ASP A 131 -5.48 47.27 -29.25
CA ASP A 131 -6.48 48.16 -28.68
C ASP A 131 -6.74 47.81 -27.20
N ARG A 132 -7.58 48.62 -26.55
CA ARG A 132 -7.92 48.45 -25.13
C ARG A 132 -8.64 47.12 -24.87
N ASP A 133 -9.52 46.70 -25.77
CA ASP A 133 -10.35 45.51 -25.57
C ASP A 133 -9.50 44.23 -25.65
N VAL A 134 -8.62 44.14 -26.64
CA VAL A 134 -7.67 43.03 -26.77
C VAL A 134 -6.67 43.02 -25.61
N PHE A 135 -6.25 44.19 -25.13
CA PHE A 135 -5.40 44.27 -23.95
C PHE A 135 -6.10 43.68 -22.70
N GLU A 136 -7.35 44.07 -22.45
CA GLU A 136 -8.15 43.53 -21.35
C GLU A 136 -8.34 42.01 -21.50
N ILE A 137 -8.64 41.50 -22.69
CA ILE A 137 -8.77 40.06 -22.98
C ILE A 137 -7.47 39.32 -22.64
N VAL A 138 -6.31 39.82 -23.07
CA VAL A 138 -5.00 39.20 -22.80
C VAL A 138 -4.69 39.16 -21.31
N THR A 139 -4.95 40.25 -20.57
CA THR A 139 -4.71 40.31 -19.13
C THR A 139 -5.60 39.33 -18.36
N HIS A 140 -6.89 39.25 -18.67
CA HIS A 140 -7.79 38.31 -18.01
C HIS A 140 -7.47 36.86 -18.40
N ALA A 141 -7.10 36.62 -19.66
CA ALA A 141 -6.65 35.30 -20.09
C ALA A 141 -5.41 34.84 -19.32
N ALA A 142 -4.44 35.74 -19.10
CA ALA A 142 -3.26 35.45 -18.30
C ALA A 142 -3.62 35.05 -16.85
N GLN A 143 -4.57 35.75 -16.23
CA GLN A 143 -5.07 35.41 -14.87
C GLN A 143 -5.77 34.06 -14.83
N VAL A 144 -6.57 33.72 -15.85
CA VAL A 144 -7.22 32.40 -15.93
C VAL A 144 -6.19 31.29 -16.16
N VAL A 145 -5.20 31.52 -17.03
CA VAL A 145 -4.09 30.57 -17.23
C VAL A 145 -3.30 30.36 -15.94
N GLU A 146 -3.02 31.43 -15.19
CA GLU A 146 -2.37 31.36 -13.88
C GLU A 146 -3.13 30.46 -12.90
N LEU A 147 -4.45 30.65 -12.78
CA LEU A 147 -5.31 29.81 -11.93
C LEU A 147 -5.32 28.33 -12.37
N LEU A 148 -5.37 28.07 -13.69
CA LEU A 148 -5.36 26.72 -14.24
C LEU A 148 -4.02 26.02 -13.96
N LEU A 149 -2.89 26.72 -14.15
CA LEU A 149 -1.56 26.19 -13.85
C LEU A 149 -1.41 25.88 -12.37
N ALA A 150 -1.79 26.81 -11.49
CA ALA A 150 -1.75 26.61 -10.04
C ALA A 150 -2.59 25.40 -9.60
N GLY A 151 -3.79 25.22 -10.16
CA GLY A 151 -4.65 24.07 -9.88
C GLY A 151 -4.04 22.72 -10.30
N HIS A 152 -3.43 22.66 -11.50
CA HIS A 152 -2.74 21.45 -11.98
C HIS A 152 -1.52 21.12 -11.13
N GLU A 153 -0.70 22.12 -10.81
CA GLU A 153 0.52 21.96 -10.01
C GLU A 153 0.20 21.52 -8.59
N SER A 154 -0.85 22.10 -7.98
CA SER A 154 -1.36 21.70 -6.67
C SER A 154 -1.86 20.25 -6.67
N THR A 155 -2.61 19.85 -7.70
CA THR A 155 -3.08 18.46 -7.86
C THR A 155 -1.90 17.49 -7.99
N ALA A 156 -0.91 17.83 -8.82
CA ALA A 156 0.30 17.03 -9.00
C ALA A 156 1.15 16.96 -7.72
N ALA A 157 1.28 18.07 -6.99
CA ALA A 157 1.97 18.12 -5.70
C ALA A 157 1.26 17.26 -4.65
N GLY A 158 -0.08 17.35 -4.57
CA GLY A 158 -0.89 16.52 -3.68
C GLY A 158 -0.75 15.02 -3.99
N LEU A 159 -0.72 14.64 -5.27
CA LEU A 159 -0.46 13.25 -5.68
C LEU A 159 0.95 12.78 -5.29
N ARG A 160 1.98 13.62 -5.48
CA ARG A 160 3.36 13.32 -5.06
C ARG A 160 3.45 13.15 -3.54
N LEU A 161 2.80 14.02 -2.78
CA LEU A 161 2.76 13.92 -1.33
C LEU A 161 2.08 12.62 -0.89
N ARG A 162 0.89 12.31 -1.41
CA ARG A 162 0.19 11.04 -1.11
C ARG A 162 1.04 9.80 -1.42
N ARG A 163 1.80 9.80 -2.52
CA ARG A 163 2.74 8.72 -2.87
C ARG A 163 3.87 8.63 -1.86
N ALA A 164 4.58 9.74 -1.59
CA ALA A 164 5.66 9.78 -0.62
C ALA A 164 5.20 9.33 0.78
N THR A 165 4.01 9.79 1.21
CA THR A 165 3.39 9.35 2.45
C THR A 165 3.09 7.85 2.46
N SER A 166 2.61 7.28 1.35
CA SER A 166 2.37 5.83 1.23
C SER A 166 3.68 5.03 1.27
N ASP A 167 4.73 5.52 0.60
CA ASP A 167 6.05 4.90 0.58
C ASP A 167 6.69 4.91 1.98
N LEU A 168 6.51 6.00 2.74
CA LEU A 168 6.94 6.10 4.14
C LEU A 168 6.20 5.13 5.05
N ARG A 169 4.88 4.96 4.89
CA ARG A 169 4.12 3.94 5.65
C ARG A 169 4.60 2.53 5.33
N LEU A 170 4.90 2.24 4.07
CA LEU A 170 5.46 0.96 3.64
C LEU A 170 6.86 0.73 4.24
N ALA A 171 7.73 1.74 4.26
CA ALA A 171 9.05 1.63 4.87
C ALA A 171 8.97 1.34 6.38
N ILE A 172 8.05 1.99 7.10
CA ILE A 172 7.80 1.70 8.52
C ILE A 172 7.37 0.24 8.71
N LEU A 173 6.43 -0.25 7.89
CA LEU A 173 6.01 -1.66 7.94
C LEU A 173 7.20 -2.60 7.70
N GLN A 174 8.02 -2.33 6.70
CA GLN A 174 9.21 -3.14 6.37
C GLN A 174 10.21 -3.21 7.52
N LEU A 175 10.45 -2.10 8.23
CA LEU A 175 11.29 -2.08 9.43
C LEU A 175 10.68 -2.93 10.56
N LEU A 176 9.37 -2.84 10.77
CA LEU A 176 8.67 -3.67 11.76
C LEU A 176 8.69 -5.17 11.41
N MET A 177 8.68 -5.52 10.11
CA MET A 177 8.76 -6.90 9.64
C MET A 177 10.13 -7.56 9.92
N VAL A 178 11.19 -6.76 10.08
CA VAL A 178 12.54 -7.23 10.48
C VAL A 178 12.86 -6.94 11.94
N GLU A 179 11.83 -6.64 12.75
CA GLU A 179 11.94 -6.36 14.18
C GLU A 179 12.73 -5.08 14.55
N ASP A 180 13.04 -4.22 13.57
CA ASP A 180 13.70 -2.93 13.80
C ASP A 180 12.69 -1.86 14.25
N THR A 181 12.19 -2.06 15.47
CA THR A 181 11.18 -1.18 16.08
C THR A 181 11.72 0.22 16.37
N VAL A 182 13.03 0.37 16.62
CA VAL A 182 13.67 1.65 16.92
C VAL A 182 13.68 2.54 15.68
N SER A 183 14.15 2.01 14.54
CA SER A 183 14.14 2.76 13.29
C SER A 183 12.71 3.04 12.83
N ALA A 184 11.79 2.08 12.98
CA ALA A 184 10.37 2.27 12.64
C ALA A 184 9.75 3.44 13.41
N ARG A 185 9.98 3.51 14.75
CA ARG A 185 9.51 4.62 15.59
C ARG A 185 10.13 5.95 15.18
N ARG A 186 11.43 5.98 14.91
CA ARG A 186 12.14 7.20 14.49
C ARG A 186 11.58 7.77 13.18
N VAL A 187 11.26 6.92 12.21
CA VAL A 187 10.64 7.34 10.95
C VAL A 187 9.20 7.80 11.17
N ALA A 188 8.43 7.08 12.00
CA ALA A 188 7.04 7.42 12.29
C ALA A 188 6.89 8.74 13.06
N ALA A 189 7.76 9.02 14.03
CA ALA A 189 7.64 10.16 14.95
C ALA A 189 7.55 11.53 14.25
N GLY A 190 8.21 11.70 13.09
CA GLY A 190 8.18 12.96 12.34
C GLY A 190 6.89 13.22 11.56
N LEU A 191 6.12 12.17 11.24
CA LEU A 191 4.96 12.25 10.34
C LEU A 191 3.64 11.86 11.00
N TRP A 192 3.69 10.91 11.95
CA TRP A 192 2.56 10.44 12.74
C TRP A 192 2.96 10.35 14.21
N PRO A 193 3.07 11.49 14.92
CA PRO A 193 3.35 11.51 16.34
C PRO A 193 2.35 10.64 17.10
N GLY A 194 2.83 9.77 18.01
CA GLY A 194 1.94 8.89 18.78
C GLY A 194 1.61 7.55 18.13
N LEU A 195 1.91 7.34 16.84
CA LEU A 195 1.48 6.14 16.12
C LEU A 195 2.13 4.86 16.66
N LEU A 196 3.41 4.94 17.01
CA LEU A 196 4.18 3.80 17.51
C LEU A 196 4.72 4.09 18.91
N ASP A 197 3.97 4.80 19.74
CA ASP A 197 4.40 5.10 21.12
C ASP A 197 4.16 3.92 22.08
N THR A 198 3.28 2.99 21.72
CA THR A 198 3.04 1.77 22.49
C THR A 198 3.97 0.64 22.06
N ASP A 199 4.26 -0.27 22.99
CA ASP A 199 5.08 -1.45 22.69
C ASP A 199 4.30 -2.59 22.04
N THR A 200 2.97 -2.50 22.00
CA THR A 200 2.09 -3.54 21.46
C THR A 200 1.13 -3.00 20.39
N ALA A 201 0.74 -3.89 19.47
CA ALA A 201 -0.25 -3.65 18.44
C ALA A 201 -0.97 -4.94 18.01
N CYS A 202 -2.12 -4.76 17.37
CA CYS A 202 -2.78 -5.78 16.57
C CYS A 202 -2.49 -5.51 15.08
N VAL A 203 -2.33 -6.55 14.29
CA VAL A 203 -2.29 -6.46 12.83
C VAL A 203 -3.61 -6.97 12.28
N TYR A 204 -4.20 -6.23 11.37
CA TYR A 204 -5.37 -6.62 10.62
C TYR A 204 -5.04 -6.66 9.13
N VAL A 205 -5.66 -7.60 8.42
CA VAL A 205 -5.63 -7.65 6.96
C VAL A 205 -7.06 -7.53 6.48
N VAL A 206 -7.32 -6.49 5.70
CA VAL A 206 -8.60 -6.26 5.04
C VAL A 206 -8.45 -6.65 3.57
N GLU A 207 -9.29 -7.56 3.11
CA GLU A 207 -9.27 -8.06 1.74
C GLU A 207 -10.43 -7.50 0.92
N SER A 208 -10.14 -7.10 -0.31
CA SER A 208 -11.11 -6.73 -1.34
C SER A 208 -10.66 -7.23 -2.72
N SER A 209 -11.46 -6.97 -3.75
CA SER A 209 -10.99 -7.12 -5.12
C SER A 209 -9.82 -6.16 -5.43
N PRO A 210 -8.86 -6.54 -6.29
CA PRO A 210 -7.69 -5.70 -6.58
C PRO A 210 -8.01 -4.26 -7.03
N GLY A 211 -9.11 -4.06 -7.76
CA GLY A 211 -9.53 -2.74 -8.24
C GLY A 211 -10.05 -1.80 -7.15
N GLU A 212 -10.50 -2.35 -6.02
CA GLU A 212 -11.04 -1.56 -4.90
C GLU A 212 -10.01 -1.29 -3.80
N ARG A 213 -8.80 -1.88 -3.89
CA ARG A 213 -7.77 -1.78 -2.83
C ARG A 213 -7.42 -0.34 -2.47
N ASP A 214 -7.26 0.54 -3.47
CA ASP A 214 -6.85 1.92 -3.23
C ASP A 214 -7.90 2.69 -2.43
N ARG A 215 -9.16 2.52 -2.81
CA ARG A 215 -10.31 3.07 -2.08
C ARG A 215 -10.43 2.48 -0.69
N LEU A 216 -10.25 1.16 -0.55
CA LEU A 216 -10.29 0.48 0.75
C LEU A 216 -9.20 0.99 1.70
N ALA A 217 -8.00 1.27 1.19
CA ALA A 217 -6.91 1.82 1.98
C ALA A 217 -7.26 3.22 2.52
N GLU A 218 -7.83 4.11 1.70
CA GLU A 218 -8.28 5.44 2.12
C GLU A 218 -9.39 5.37 3.19
N GLU A 219 -10.29 4.41 3.05
CA GLU A 219 -11.37 4.17 4.01
C GLU A 219 -10.86 3.58 5.32
N CYS A 220 -9.84 2.72 5.29
CA CYS A 220 -9.18 2.22 6.51
C CYS A 220 -8.46 3.35 7.26
N VAL A 221 -7.78 4.26 6.54
CA VAL A 221 -7.17 5.46 7.15
C VAL A 221 -8.25 6.33 7.81
N SER A 222 -9.35 6.56 7.09
CA SER A 222 -10.47 7.37 7.60
C SER A 222 -11.15 6.73 8.80
N ALA A 223 -11.41 5.42 8.76
CA ALA A 223 -12.07 4.68 9.82
C ALA A 223 -11.24 4.64 11.11
N THR A 224 -9.92 4.53 10.99
CA THR A 224 -9.00 4.50 12.14
C THR A 224 -8.61 5.88 12.66
N GLY A 225 -8.98 6.95 11.94
CA GLY A 225 -8.68 8.33 12.31
C GLY A 225 -7.18 8.60 12.39
N GLU A 226 -6.40 8.04 11.46
CA GLU A 226 -4.92 8.12 11.40
C GLU A 226 -4.17 7.57 12.62
N ARG A 227 -4.86 6.87 13.53
CA ARG A 227 -4.26 6.23 14.73
C ARG A 227 -3.73 4.82 14.45
N ALA A 228 -3.72 4.40 13.19
CA ALA A 228 -3.21 3.12 12.73
C ALA A 228 -2.33 3.31 11.50
N LEU A 229 -1.33 2.43 11.37
CA LEU A 229 -0.47 2.37 10.20
C LEU A 229 -1.18 1.55 9.13
N VAL A 230 -1.71 2.22 8.12
CA VAL A 230 -2.42 1.59 6.99
C VAL A 230 -1.52 1.52 5.77
N VAL A 231 -1.31 0.31 5.25
CA VAL A 231 -0.40 0.03 4.13
C VAL A 231 -1.07 -0.87 3.11
N ARG A 232 -0.97 -0.53 1.83
CA ARG A 232 -1.34 -1.47 0.76
C ARG A 232 -0.35 -2.64 0.79
N CYS A 233 -0.84 -3.86 0.86
CA CYS A 233 0.05 -5.01 0.91
C CYS A 233 0.92 -5.06 -0.37
N PRO A 234 2.26 -5.09 -0.24
CA PRO A 234 3.13 -5.12 -1.41
C PRO A 234 3.10 -6.48 -2.12
N ALA A 235 2.67 -7.54 -1.43
CA ALA A 235 2.67 -8.92 -1.93
C ALA A 235 1.34 -9.37 -2.54
N VAL A 236 0.20 -8.85 -2.06
CA VAL A 236 -1.15 -9.30 -2.45
C VAL A 236 -2.00 -8.11 -2.85
N ASP A 237 -2.47 -8.09 -4.10
CA ASP A 237 -3.13 -6.93 -4.70
C ASP A 237 -4.51 -6.58 -4.11
N GLY A 238 -5.16 -7.52 -3.43
CA GLY A 238 -6.44 -7.29 -2.75
C GLY A 238 -6.31 -6.86 -1.29
N HIS A 239 -5.09 -6.86 -0.72
CA HIS A 239 -4.89 -6.72 0.73
C HIS A 239 -4.49 -5.30 1.14
N VAL A 240 -5.09 -4.86 2.24
CA VAL A 240 -4.68 -3.69 3.03
C VAL A 240 -4.28 -4.18 4.42
N ILE A 241 -3.04 -3.90 4.82
CA ILE A 241 -2.49 -4.22 6.14
C ILE A 241 -2.72 -3.01 7.04
N VAL A 242 -3.33 -3.24 8.19
CA VAL A 242 -3.58 -2.21 9.20
C VAL A 242 -2.92 -2.64 10.50
N LEU A 243 -1.86 -1.95 10.89
CA LEU A 243 -1.25 -2.12 12.21
C LEU A 243 -1.85 -1.10 13.17
N ALA A 244 -2.56 -1.60 14.16
CA ALA A 244 -3.34 -0.82 15.10
C ALA A 244 -2.78 -1.01 16.52
N PRO A 245 -2.15 0.03 17.10
CA PRO A 245 -1.68 -0.03 18.47
C PRO A 245 -2.82 -0.04 19.50
N ARG A 246 -3.98 0.55 19.14
CA ARG A 246 -5.17 0.69 20.01
C ARG A 246 -6.28 -0.31 19.64
N ASP A 247 -7.08 -0.72 20.62
CA ASP A 247 -8.15 -1.71 20.44
C ASP A 247 -9.33 -1.23 19.58
N SER A 248 -9.57 0.08 19.50
CA SER A 248 -10.74 0.63 18.79
C SER A 248 -10.73 0.33 17.29
N ALA A 249 -9.54 0.22 16.69
CA ALA A 249 -9.39 -0.02 15.26
C ALA A 249 -10.06 -1.32 14.80
N GLY A 250 -10.01 -2.38 15.61
CA GLY A 250 -10.64 -3.66 15.25
C GLY A 250 -12.17 -3.54 15.11
N GLN A 251 -12.80 -2.74 15.98
CA GLN A 251 -14.24 -2.48 15.92
C GLN A 251 -14.60 -1.59 14.72
N GLU A 252 -13.82 -0.53 14.49
CA GLU A 252 -13.97 0.39 13.35
C GLU A 252 -13.85 -0.36 12.01
N LEU A 253 -12.86 -1.25 11.88
CA LEU A 253 -12.66 -2.09 10.70
C LEU A 253 -13.78 -3.13 10.52
N ARG A 254 -14.26 -3.76 11.60
CA ARG A 254 -15.38 -4.71 11.51
C ARG A 254 -16.67 -4.01 11.05
N ALA A 255 -16.93 -2.79 11.52
CA ALA A 255 -18.05 -1.98 11.06
C ALA A 255 -17.90 -1.53 9.59
N LEU A 256 -16.67 -1.30 9.12
CA LEU A 256 -16.39 -1.04 7.71
C LEU A 256 -16.71 -2.28 6.84
N VAL A 257 -16.24 -3.46 7.23
CA VAL A 257 -16.45 -4.71 6.50
C VAL A 257 -17.91 -5.15 6.50
N GLY A 258 -18.64 -5.01 7.61
CA GLY A 258 -20.05 -5.38 7.69
C GLY A 258 -20.95 -4.64 6.67
N ARG A 259 -20.56 -3.42 6.28
CA ARG A 259 -21.27 -2.61 5.28
C ARG A 259 -20.92 -2.95 3.83
N ARG A 260 -19.97 -3.87 3.59
CA ARG A 260 -19.46 -4.17 2.26
C ARG A 260 -19.60 -5.64 1.87
N PRO A 261 -20.26 -5.95 0.75
CA PRO A 261 -20.18 -7.29 0.18
C PRO A 261 -18.79 -7.51 -0.42
N GLY A 262 -18.27 -8.74 -0.31
CA GLY A 262 -16.98 -9.12 -0.91
C GLY A 262 -15.73 -8.51 -0.24
N VAL A 263 -15.87 -7.99 0.97
CA VAL A 263 -14.75 -7.53 1.81
C VAL A 263 -14.66 -8.44 3.03
N PHE A 264 -13.45 -8.81 3.43
CA PHE A 264 -13.19 -9.71 4.56
C PHE A 264 -12.11 -9.14 5.48
N LEU A 265 -12.15 -9.52 6.76
CA LEU A 265 -11.24 -9.02 7.80
C LEU A 265 -10.61 -10.18 8.58
N GLY A 266 -9.29 -10.29 8.54
CA GLY A 266 -8.53 -11.11 9.48
C GLY A 266 -7.79 -10.25 10.50
N GLY A 267 -7.78 -10.62 11.77
CA GLY A 267 -7.04 -9.91 12.81
C GLY A 267 -6.13 -10.82 13.62
N SER A 268 -4.97 -10.31 14.03
CA SER A 268 -4.04 -11.00 14.93
C SER A 268 -4.48 -10.89 16.39
N ALA A 269 -3.83 -11.66 17.27
CA ALA A 269 -3.81 -11.31 18.69
C ALA A 269 -2.98 -10.03 18.92
N ARG A 270 -3.19 -9.34 20.05
CA ARG A 270 -2.32 -8.24 20.47
C ARG A 270 -0.93 -8.78 20.80
N GLN A 271 0.10 -8.17 20.22
CA GLN A 271 1.48 -8.61 20.40
C GLN A 271 2.44 -7.43 20.43
N GLY A 272 3.67 -7.65 20.89
CA GLY A 272 4.73 -6.64 20.84
C GLY A 272 5.05 -6.21 19.40
N LEU A 273 5.47 -4.96 19.18
CA LEU A 273 5.81 -4.44 17.85
C LEU A 273 6.89 -5.24 17.13
N ALA A 274 7.85 -5.81 17.88
CA ALA A 274 8.87 -6.71 17.34
C ALA A 274 8.26 -8.00 16.74
N ARG A 275 7.00 -8.33 17.05
CA ARG A 275 6.28 -9.50 16.53
C ARG A 275 5.38 -9.18 15.34
N THR A 276 5.54 -8.02 14.69
CA THR A 276 4.67 -7.58 13.59
C THR A 276 4.60 -8.61 12.45
N ALA A 277 5.71 -9.27 12.09
CA ALA A 277 5.71 -10.32 11.07
C ALA A 277 4.84 -11.53 11.45
N ALA A 278 4.95 -11.99 12.70
CA ALA A 278 4.11 -13.08 13.21
C ALA A 278 2.63 -12.66 13.28
N ALA A 279 2.36 -11.44 13.76
CA ALA A 279 1.01 -10.88 13.79
C ALA A 279 0.39 -10.75 12.39
N TYR A 280 1.19 -10.40 11.38
CA TYR A 280 0.73 -10.39 9.98
C TYR A 280 0.37 -11.80 9.49
N GLY A 281 1.19 -12.82 9.75
CA GLY A 281 0.85 -14.21 9.46
C GLY A 281 -0.46 -14.65 10.14
N GLN A 282 -0.64 -14.30 11.42
CA GLN A 282 -1.88 -14.56 12.16
C GLN A 282 -3.11 -13.89 11.53
N ALA A 283 -2.97 -12.64 11.09
CA ALA A 283 -4.06 -11.91 10.45
C ALA A 283 -4.44 -12.54 9.10
N VAL A 284 -3.47 -13.05 8.33
CA VAL A 284 -3.73 -13.80 7.09
C VAL A 284 -4.43 -15.14 7.38
N SER A 285 -3.99 -15.90 8.38
CA SER A 285 -4.69 -17.13 8.81
C SER A 285 -6.12 -16.86 9.30
N ALA A 286 -6.34 -15.75 10.03
CA ALA A 286 -7.68 -15.36 10.43
C ALA A 286 -8.54 -14.93 9.23
N LEU A 287 -7.94 -14.27 8.25
CA LEU A 287 -8.63 -13.88 7.01
C LEU A 287 -9.14 -15.10 6.24
N ALA A 288 -8.38 -16.20 6.21
CA ALA A 288 -8.81 -17.46 5.61
C ALA A 288 -10.12 -17.97 6.22
N VAL A 289 -10.24 -17.93 7.55
CA VAL A 289 -11.48 -18.29 8.27
C VAL A 289 -12.59 -17.28 7.98
N ALA A 290 -12.27 -15.99 7.96
CA ALA A 290 -13.23 -14.91 7.72
C ALA A 290 -13.96 -15.06 6.37
N ARG A 291 -13.33 -15.64 5.35
CA ARG A 291 -13.94 -15.92 4.03
C ARG A 291 -15.10 -16.91 4.11
N PHE A 292 -15.10 -17.80 5.10
CA PHE A 292 -16.14 -18.81 5.31
C PHE A 292 -17.14 -18.42 6.42
N HIS A 293 -16.87 -17.35 7.18
CA HIS A 293 -17.70 -16.94 8.31
C HIS A 293 -18.79 -15.91 7.89
N PRO A 294 -20.03 -16.00 8.41
CA PRO A 294 -21.10 -15.04 8.11
C PRO A 294 -20.75 -13.58 8.41
N ASP A 295 -19.99 -13.36 9.49
CA ASP A 295 -19.56 -12.01 9.91
C ASP A 295 -18.46 -11.41 9.02
N LYS A 296 -17.92 -12.18 8.06
CA LYS A 296 -16.82 -11.81 7.16
C LYS A 296 -15.57 -11.32 7.90
N ALA A 297 -15.47 -11.64 9.19
CA ALA A 297 -14.41 -11.21 10.07
C ALA A 297 -14.06 -12.36 11.03
N ALA A 298 -12.78 -12.55 11.30
CA ALA A 298 -12.30 -13.48 12.31
C ALA A 298 -11.05 -12.93 13.01
N LEU A 299 -10.87 -13.28 14.28
CA LEU A 299 -9.66 -12.97 15.04
C LEU A 299 -8.87 -14.24 15.30
N TYR A 300 -7.55 -14.15 15.25
CA TYR A 300 -6.65 -15.29 15.44
C TYR A 300 -6.84 -16.01 16.80
N ALA A 301 -7.38 -15.32 17.81
CA ALA A 301 -7.68 -15.92 19.12
C ALA A 301 -8.89 -16.87 19.14
N GLU A 302 -9.77 -16.82 18.13
CA GLU A 302 -10.96 -17.68 18.04
C GLU A 302 -10.61 -19.15 17.70
N ARG A 303 -9.35 -19.43 17.34
CA ARG A 303 -8.85 -20.74 16.93
C ARG A 303 -7.99 -21.40 18.01
N THR A 304 -8.29 -22.66 18.35
CA THR A 304 -7.46 -23.49 19.24
C THR A 304 -6.12 -23.78 18.55
N ARG A 305 -5.02 -23.44 19.22
CA ARG A 305 -3.67 -23.52 18.67
C ARG A 305 -2.90 -24.73 19.20
N PRO A 306 -2.18 -25.48 18.35
CA PRO A 306 -1.39 -26.64 18.79
C PRO A 306 -0.44 -26.32 19.94
N GLU A 307 0.28 -25.20 19.86
CA GLU A 307 1.28 -24.81 20.84
C GLU A 307 0.69 -24.54 22.24
N ARG A 308 -0.59 -24.14 22.32
CA ARG A 308 -1.30 -23.95 23.61
C ARG A 308 -1.74 -25.27 24.25
N LEU A 309 -1.72 -26.37 23.50
CA LEU A 309 -2.09 -27.70 23.96
C LEU A 309 -0.87 -28.55 24.35
N MET A 310 0.34 -28.02 24.13
CA MET A 310 1.62 -28.65 24.48
C MET A 310 2.07 -28.24 25.88
N ASP A 311 2.95 -29.05 26.50
CA ASP A 311 3.61 -28.68 27.76
C ASP A 311 4.48 -27.42 27.56
N PRO A 312 4.21 -26.29 28.25
CA PRO A 312 4.93 -25.04 28.01
C PRO A 312 6.43 -25.12 28.31
N VAL A 313 6.83 -25.89 29.33
CA VAL A 313 8.23 -26.05 29.71
C VAL A 313 8.97 -26.88 28.67
N GLY A 314 8.44 -28.04 28.29
CA GLY A 314 9.00 -28.86 27.24
C GLY A 314 9.07 -28.12 25.90
N LEU A 315 8.04 -27.35 25.55
CA LEU A 315 8.01 -26.57 24.31
C LEU A 315 9.09 -25.48 24.29
N HIS A 316 9.32 -24.81 25.43
CA HIS A 316 10.40 -23.85 25.60
C HIS A 316 11.77 -24.52 25.39
N ASP A 317 12.04 -25.61 26.13
CA ASP A 317 13.35 -26.30 26.10
C ASP A 317 13.64 -26.92 24.73
N TRP A 318 12.64 -27.53 24.10
CA TRP A 318 12.75 -28.03 22.72
C TRP A 318 13.02 -26.90 21.72
N THR A 319 12.30 -25.77 21.83
CA THR A 319 12.51 -24.61 20.96
C THR A 319 13.93 -24.05 21.08
N ALA A 320 14.43 -23.92 22.32
CA ALA A 320 15.81 -23.49 22.57
C ALA A 320 16.82 -24.47 21.96
N GLY A 321 16.60 -25.78 22.12
CA GLY A 321 17.44 -26.82 21.50
C GLY A 321 17.49 -26.71 19.98
N VAL A 322 16.32 -26.63 19.32
CA VAL A 322 16.21 -26.55 17.85
C VAL A 322 16.90 -25.31 17.29
N LEU A 323 16.74 -24.16 17.95
CA LEU A 323 17.27 -22.89 17.44
C LEU A 323 18.69 -22.56 17.93
N SER A 324 19.23 -23.33 18.88
CA SER A 324 20.58 -23.13 19.42
C SER A 324 21.71 -23.00 18.39
N PRO A 325 21.69 -23.66 17.20
CA PRO A 325 22.74 -23.46 16.21
C PRO A 325 22.84 -22.01 15.70
N LEU A 326 21.75 -21.25 15.76
CA LEU A 326 21.69 -19.85 15.33
C LEU A 326 22.25 -18.88 16.37
N ASP A 327 22.47 -19.32 17.61
CA ASP A 327 22.95 -18.47 18.71
C ASP A 327 24.44 -18.12 18.60
N THR A 328 25.17 -18.81 17.72
CA THR A 328 26.57 -18.50 17.37
C THR A 328 26.71 -17.26 16.49
N LEU A 329 25.62 -16.77 15.91
CA LEU A 329 25.61 -15.64 14.99
C LEU A 329 25.60 -14.31 15.73
N SER A 330 26.10 -13.26 15.07
CA SER A 330 25.92 -11.89 15.55
C SER A 330 24.42 -11.55 15.66
N HIS A 331 24.07 -10.72 16.66
CA HIS A 331 22.67 -10.35 16.93
C HIS A 331 21.92 -9.86 15.68
N HIS A 332 22.55 -8.99 14.87
CA HIS A 332 21.94 -8.47 13.65
C HIS A 332 21.68 -9.55 12.59
N THR A 333 22.67 -10.41 12.34
CA THR A 333 22.53 -11.51 11.36
C THR A 333 21.46 -12.49 11.81
N ARG A 334 21.45 -12.83 13.10
CA ARG A 334 20.46 -13.72 13.69
C ARG A 334 19.05 -13.17 13.52
N ALA A 335 18.82 -11.90 13.87
CA ALA A 335 17.53 -11.24 13.72
C ALA A 335 17.04 -11.24 12.26
N GLU A 336 17.93 -10.89 11.32
CA GLU A 336 17.62 -10.85 9.89
C GLU A 336 17.23 -12.23 9.32
N LEU A 337 17.99 -13.28 9.70
CA LEU A 337 17.70 -14.65 9.29
C LEU A 337 16.40 -15.17 9.90
N LEU A 338 16.14 -14.92 11.18
CA LEU A 338 14.91 -15.34 11.85
C LEU A 338 13.69 -14.64 11.25
N ALA A 339 13.72 -13.32 11.07
CA ALA A 339 12.64 -12.56 10.45
C ALA A 339 12.34 -13.03 9.03
N THR A 340 13.40 -13.23 8.23
CA THR A 340 13.25 -13.74 6.85
C THR A 340 12.68 -15.16 6.85
N THR A 341 13.17 -16.04 7.73
CA THR A 341 12.74 -17.44 7.76
C THR A 341 11.31 -17.59 8.21
N ARG A 342 10.87 -16.83 9.22
CA ARG A 342 9.46 -16.81 9.64
C ARG A 342 8.55 -16.45 8.46
N LEU A 343 8.80 -15.32 7.80
CA LEU A 343 7.98 -14.91 6.64
C LEU A 343 8.17 -15.82 5.43
N GLY A 344 9.34 -16.42 5.23
CA GLY A 344 9.62 -17.34 4.13
C GLY A 344 8.98 -18.72 4.31
N LEU A 345 8.67 -19.10 5.55
CA LEU A 345 7.85 -20.28 5.84
C LEU A 345 6.36 -19.97 5.66
N GLU A 346 5.93 -18.74 5.90
CA GLU A 346 4.53 -18.31 5.73
C GLU A 346 4.14 -18.02 4.28
N PHE A 347 5.08 -17.46 3.50
CA PHE A 347 4.80 -16.97 2.16
C PHE A 347 5.81 -17.49 1.14
N THR A 348 5.49 -17.35 -0.15
CA THR A 348 6.46 -17.62 -1.21
C THR A 348 7.63 -16.65 -1.14
N ALA A 349 8.82 -17.07 -1.59
CA ALA A 349 10.00 -16.20 -1.60
C ALA A 349 9.79 -14.86 -2.33
N VAL A 350 8.91 -14.81 -3.33
CA VAL A 350 8.54 -13.57 -4.04
C VAL A 350 7.71 -12.66 -3.15
N ASN A 351 6.71 -13.21 -2.46
CA ASN A 351 5.85 -12.43 -1.56
C ASN A 351 6.62 -11.96 -0.33
N THR A 352 7.44 -12.83 0.26
CA THR A 352 8.35 -12.47 1.36
C THR A 352 9.29 -11.33 0.95
N ALA A 353 9.88 -11.40 -0.25
CA ALA A 353 10.77 -10.36 -0.76
C ALA A 353 10.06 -9.00 -0.89
N LYS A 354 8.84 -8.98 -1.43
CA LYS A 354 8.01 -7.78 -1.55
C LYS A 354 7.65 -7.20 -0.16
N VAL A 355 7.29 -8.06 0.80
CA VAL A 355 6.97 -7.64 2.18
C VAL A 355 8.20 -7.07 2.90
N LEU A 356 9.37 -7.68 2.69
CA LEU A 356 10.62 -7.27 3.35
C LEU A 356 11.36 -6.13 2.63
N GLY A 357 10.97 -5.77 1.40
CA GLY A 357 11.70 -4.77 0.61
C GLY A 357 13.08 -5.25 0.13
N VAL A 358 13.26 -6.56 -0.06
CA VAL A 358 14.51 -7.17 -0.54
C VAL A 358 14.29 -7.97 -1.83
N SER A 359 15.34 -8.54 -2.41
CA SER A 359 15.20 -9.40 -3.60
C SER A 359 14.75 -10.82 -3.23
N ARG A 360 14.06 -11.51 -4.15
CA ARG A 360 13.69 -12.94 -3.99
C ARG A 360 14.91 -13.85 -3.79
N ASN A 361 16.06 -13.47 -4.37
CA ASN A 361 17.29 -14.24 -4.25
C ASN A 361 17.89 -14.09 -2.85
N THR A 362 17.78 -12.89 -2.26
CA THR A 362 18.16 -12.63 -0.87
C THR A 362 17.34 -13.50 0.09
N VAL A 363 16.02 -13.59 -0.13
CA VAL A 363 15.16 -14.47 0.68
C VAL A 363 15.62 -15.92 0.57
N ARG A 364 15.81 -16.44 -0.65
CA ARG A 364 16.29 -17.82 -0.86
C ARG A 364 17.62 -18.08 -0.18
N ALA A 365 18.62 -17.22 -0.40
CA ALA A 365 19.94 -17.37 0.21
C ALA A 365 19.87 -17.39 1.75
N ARG A 366 19.01 -16.58 2.37
CA ARG A 366 18.79 -16.59 3.81
C ARG A 366 18.08 -17.86 4.30
N MET A 367 17.06 -18.33 3.55
CA MET A 367 16.39 -19.61 3.84
C MET A 367 17.38 -20.78 3.77
N ASP A 368 18.18 -20.86 2.70
CA ASP A 368 19.19 -21.91 2.50
C ASP A 368 20.26 -21.87 3.61
N ARG A 369 20.65 -20.66 4.04
CA ARG A 369 21.59 -20.45 5.16
C ARG A 369 21.02 -21.02 6.46
N VAL A 370 19.75 -20.76 6.77
CA VAL A 370 19.11 -21.30 7.99
C VAL A 370 18.92 -22.80 7.90
N GLU A 371 18.47 -23.32 6.76
CA GLU A 371 18.38 -24.77 6.50
C GLU A 371 19.72 -25.47 6.79
N SER A 372 20.82 -24.89 6.30
CA SER A 372 22.18 -25.42 6.49
C SER A 372 22.64 -25.35 7.95
N LEU A 373 22.39 -24.23 8.64
CA LEU A 373 22.76 -24.05 10.05
C LEU A 373 21.99 -24.99 10.98
N LEU A 374 20.69 -25.19 10.70
CA LEU A 374 19.85 -26.11 11.46
C LEU A 374 20.09 -27.58 11.09
N ARG A 375 20.81 -27.85 9.99
CA ARG A 375 21.00 -29.19 9.40
C ARG A 375 19.66 -29.88 9.17
N THR A 376 18.82 -29.21 8.38
CA THR A 376 17.46 -29.64 8.05
C THR A 376 17.24 -29.62 6.53
N ASP A 377 16.05 -30.03 6.06
CA ASP A 377 15.65 -29.93 4.65
C ASP A 377 14.27 -29.26 4.56
N PHE A 378 14.21 -28.04 4.02
CA PHE A 378 12.95 -27.33 3.85
C PHE A 378 12.10 -27.83 2.67
N ALA A 379 12.56 -28.82 1.91
CA ALA A 379 11.69 -29.56 1.00
C ALA A 379 10.67 -30.46 1.76
N ASP A 380 10.96 -30.81 3.01
CA ASP A 380 10.07 -31.60 3.86
C ASP A 380 9.11 -30.70 4.65
N LEU A 381 7.81 -30.92 4.46
CA LEU A 381 6.76 -30.15 5.15
C LEU A 381 6.71 -30.42 6.66
N THR A 382 7.11 -31.62 7.12
CA THR A 382 7.19 -31.93 8.56
C THR A 382 8.30 -31.14 9.23
N VAL A 383 9.43 -30.99 8.54
CA VAL A 383 10.55 -30.14 8.97
C VAL A 383 10.14 -28.67 8.99
N ARG A 384 9.50 -28.17 7.91
CA ARG A 384 9.02 -26.78 7.86
C ARG A 384 8.01 -26.50 8.98
N ALA A 385 7.08 -27.40 9.26
CA ALA A 385 6.11 -27.26 10.34
C ALA A 385 6.80 -27.21 11.72
N ALA A 386 7.78 -28.07 11.97
CA ALA A 386 8.54 -28.07 13.22
C ALA A 386 9.38 -26.80 13.39
N VAL A 387 10.11 -26.37 12.35
CA VAL A 387 10.91 -25.13 12.41
C VAL A 387 10.00 -23.90 12.54
N HIS A 388 8.86 -23.88 11.86
CA HIS A 388 7.85 -22.82 12.02
C HIS A 388 7.31 -22.77 13.44
N LEU A 389 6.99 -23.91 14.05
CA LEU A 389 6.58 -24.00 15.46
C LEU A 389 7.64 -23.42 16.39
N ALA A 390 8.90 -23.86 16.26
CA ALA A 390 10.01 -23.36 17.08
C ALA A 390 10.19 -21.84 16.92
N LEU A 391 10.21 -21.33 15.68
CA LEU A 391 10.39 -19.91 15.40
C LEU A 391 9.27 -19.03 15.96
N ASN A 392 8.03 -19.50 15.98
CA ASN A 392 6.88 -18.77 16.51
C ASN A 392 6.75 -18.89 18.03
N CYS A 393 7.18 -20.01 18.61
CA CYS A 393 7.23 -20.20 20.06
C CYS A 393 8.33 -19.35 20.70
N GLN A 394 9.51 -19.26 20.07
CA GLN A 394 10.66 -18.50 20.56
C GLN A 394 10.31 -17.06 20.92
N VAL A 395 9.48 -16.42 20.10
CA VAL A 395 9.12 -15.01 20.28
C VAL A 395 8.35 -14.80 21.58
N GLY A 396 7.61 -15.83 22.03
CA GLY A 396 6.85 -15.92 23.29
C GLY A 396 7.67 -16.03 24.57
N LEU A 397 8.94 -16.42 24.49
CA LEU A 397 9.78 -16.84 25.62
C LEU A 397 10.52 -15.67 26.30
N ALA A 398 9.92 -14.47 26.33
CA ALA A 398 10.53 -13.29 26.96
C ALA A 398 10.87 -13.51 28.45
N GLU A 399 10.21 -14.47 29.11
CA GLU A 399 10.63 -15.05 30.37
C GLU A 399 10.53 -16.59 30.30
N PRO A 400 11.57 -17.33 30.74
CA PRO A 400 11.52 -18.78 30.83
C PRO A 400 10.45 -19.19 31.87
N PRO A 401 9.56 -20.14 31.56
CA PRO A 401 8.58 -20.61 32.54
C PRO A 401 9.31 -21.23 33.76
N PRO A 402 8.70 -21.20 34.96
CA PRO A 402 9.29 -21.81 36.14
C PRO A 402 9.65 -23.29 35.88
N GLY A 403 10.94 -23.63 35.96
CA GLY A 403 11.46 -24.98 35.72
C GLY A 403 12.03 -25.25 34.32
N ALA A 404 12.01 -24.28 33.40
CA ALA A 404 12.76 -24.37 32.14
C ALA A 404 14.27 -24.50 32.39
N GLY A 405 14.96 -25.33 31.60
CA GLY A 405 16.40 -25.60 31.76
C GLY A 405 16.75 -26.53 32.94
N ALA A 406 15.79 -27.02 33.73
CA ALA A 406 16.05 -27.93 34.86
C ALA A 406 16.17 -29.41 34.45
N ARG A 407 15.72 -29.79 33.24
CA ARG A 407 15.83 -31.16 32.71
C ARG A 407 16.98 -31.24 31.73
N ALA A 408 18.05 -31.93 32.12
CA ALA A 408 19.22 -32.22 31.28
C ALA A 408 18.96 -33.23 30.13
N GLY A 409 17.70 -33.51 29.78
CA GLY A 409 17.32 -34.38 28.68
C GLY A 409 16.76 -33.55 27.53
N ALA A 410 17.28 -33.75 26.31
CA ALA A 410 16.77 -33.11 25.11
C ALA A 410 15.32 -33.55 24.85
N VAL A 411 14.35 -32.71 25.22
CA VAL A 411 12.93 -32.92 24.92
C VAL A 411 12.78 -33.11 23.40
N ARG A 412 12.15 -34.19 22.97
CA ARG A 412 11.91 -34.45 21.55
C ARG A 412 10.58 -33.86 21.11
N LEU A 413 10.44 -33.59 19.81
CA LEU A 413 9.16 -33.14 19.27
C LEU A 413 8.04 -34.17 19.52
N THR A 414 8.36 -35.46 19.42
CA THR A 414 7.44 -36.57 19.74
C THR A 414 6.90 -36.51 21.17
N ASP A 415 7.69 -36.08 22.14
CA ASP A 415 7.23 -35.92 23.53
C ASP A 415 6.17 -34.82 23.63
N LEU A 416 6.39 -33.69 22.95
CA LEU A 416 5.43 -32.57 22.87
C LEU A 416 4.14 -32.97 22.17
N LEU A 417 4.26 -33.77 21.11
CA LEU A 417 3.12 -34.19 20.29
C LEU A 417 2.24 -35.25 20.98
N SER A 418 2.78 -35.95 21.98
CA SER A 418 2.11 -37.08 22.64
C SER A 418 1.07 -36.67 23.68
N GLY A 419 0.97 -35.37 24.01
CA GLY A 419 0.01 -34.86 24.98
C GLY A 419 -1.46 -35.12 24.60
N THR A 420 -2.27 -35.57 25.55
CA THR A 420 -3.67 -35.97 25.32
C THR A 420 -4.52 -34.87 24.71
N ALA A 421 -4.36 -33.61 25.17
CA ALA A 421 -5.10 -32.47 24.65
C ALA A 421 -4.81 -32.22 23.16
N LEU A 422 -3.53 -32.26 22.77
CA LEU A 422 -3.12 -32.10 21.38
C LEU A 422 -3.58 -33.27 20.50
N ARG A 423 -3.47 -34.51 20.97
CA ARG A 423 -3.95 -35.68 20.22
C ARG A 423 -5.46 -35.66 20.00
N THR A 424 -6.23 -35.21 20.99
CA THR A 424 -7.69 -35.04 20.88
C THR A 424 -8.03 -33.98 19.84
N TRP A 425 -7.42 -32.79 19.94
CA TRP A 425 -7.57 -31.73 18.94
C TRP A 425 -7.21 -32.19 17.52
N ALA A 426 -6.11 -32.92 17.37
CA ALA A 426 -5.66 -33.42 16.09
C ALA A 426 -6.62 -34.46 15.50
N ALA A 427 -7.15 -35.35 16.34
CA ALA A 427 -8.16 -36.33 15.95
C ALA A 427 -9.47 -35.64 15.51
N ASP A 428 -9.93 -34.65 16.27
CA ASP A 428 -11.15 -33.89 15.96
C ASP A 428 -11.01 -33.10 14.66
N LEU A 429 -9.88 -32.40 14.46
CA LEU A 429 -9.62 -31.61 13.25
C LEU A 429 -9.61 -32.52 12.02
N LEU A 430 -8.82 -33.59 12.05
CA LEU A 430 -8.68 -34.51 10.92
C LEU A 430 -9.94 -35.37 10.72
N GLY A 431 -10.71 -35.63 11.77
CA GLY A 431 -11.97 -36.38 11.72
C GLY A 431 -13.07 -35.65 10.92
N ARG A 432 -12.99 -34.32 10.79
CA ARG A 432 -13.90 -33.55 9.92
C ARG A 432 -13.84 -34.00 8.45
N LEU A 433 -12.69 -34.51 8.00
CA LEU A 433 -12.50 -35.00 6.65
C LEU A 433 -13.22 -36.32 6.38
N ASP A 434 -13.53 -37.09 7.42
CA ASP A 434 -14.11 -38.42 7.31
C ASP A 434 -15.60 -38.37 6.88
N ALA A 435 -16.22 -37.18 6.91
CA ALA A 435 -17.58 -36.95 6.43
C ALA A 435 -17.69 -36.89 4.89
N ASP A 436 -16.57 -36.69 4.17
CA ASP A 436 -16.56 -36.75 2.71
C ASP A 436 -16.53 -38.22 2.25
N GLY A 437 -17.35 -38.57 1.25
CA GLY A 437 -17.38 -39.94 0.70
C GLY A 437 -16.07 -40.37 0.02
N ARG A 438 -15.11 -39.47 -0.16
CA ARG A 438 -13.75 -39.76 -0.65
C ARG A 438 -12.77 -39.72 0.51
N ASP A 439 -11.70 -40.51 0.39
CA ASP A 439 -10.62 -40.54 1.37
C ASP A 439 -9.68 -39.31 1.24
N LEU A 440 -10.22 -38.14 1.61
CA LEU A 440 -9.50 -36.87 1.63
C LEU A 440 -8.34 -36.92 2.62
N ARG A 441 -8.53 -37.58 3.77
CA ARG A 441 -7.51 -37.71 4.81
C ARG A 441 -6.28 -38.49 4.32
N ARG A 442 -6.46 -39.61 3.62
CA ARG A 442 -5.35 -40.33 2.97
C ARG A 442 -4.68 -39.48 1.90
N THR A 443 -5.47 -38.82 1.06
CA THR A 443 -4.94 -37.98 -0.02
C THR A 443 -4.05 -36.88 0.55
N LEU A 444 -4.53 -36.19 1.60
CA LEU A 444 -3.83 -35.10 2.24
C LEU A 444 -2.55 -35.56 2.93
N ARG A 445 -2.60 -36.66 3.70
CA ARG A 445 -1.41 -37.27 4.30
C ARG A 445 -0.34 -37.59 3.25
N THR A 446 -0.72 -38.24 2.16
CA THR A 446 0.24 -38.63 1.11
C THR A 446 0.77 -37.43 0.33
N TRP A 447 -0.04 -36.38 0.15
CA TRP A 447 0.40 -35.11 -0.42
C TRP A 447 1.39 -34.37 0.48
N ILE A 448 1.14 -34.32 1.78
CA ILE A 448 2.08 -33.77 2.78
C ILE A 448 3.39 -34.55 2.76
N ALA A 449 3.33 -35.88 2.81
CA ALA A 449 4.50 -36.77 2.74
C ALA A 449 5.24 -36.71 1.38
N ALA A 450 4.67 -36.06 0.37
CA ALA A 450 5.30 -35.78 -0.92
C ALA A 450 5.83 -34.33 -1.01
N GLY A 451 5.90 -33.61 0.12
CA GLY A 451 6.35 -32.21 0.18
C GLY A 451 5.36 -31.22 -0.42
N GLY A 452 4.07 -31.55 -0.44
CA GLY A 452 3.05 -30.74 -1.08
C GLY A 452 3.05 -30.82 -2.61
N ASN A 453 3.73 -31.79 -3.20
CA ASN A 453 3.76 -32.00 -4.64
C ASN A 453 2.62 -32.91 -5.11
N ALA A 454 1.71 -32.37 -5.94
CA ALA A 454 0.54 -33.09 -6.44
C ALA A 454 0.89 -34.25 -7.39
N GLU A 455 1.93 -34.11 -8.24
CA GLU A 455 2.33 -35.17 -9.18
C GLU A 455 2.89 -36.40 -8.45
N ARG A 456 3.79 -36.19 -7.49
CA ARG A 456 4.39 -37.25 -6.67
C ARG A 456 3.34 -37.95 -5.80
N ALA A 457 2.41 -37.18 -5.23
CA ALA A 457 1.31 -37.74 -4.46
C ALA A 457 0.38 -38.58 -5.34
N ALA A 458 0.06 -38.09 -6.54
CA ALA A 458 -0.77 -38.79 -7.50
C ALA A 458 -0.16 -40.13 -7.94
N GLN A 459 1.15 -40.16 -8.19
CA GLN A 459 1.88 -41.40 -8.48
C GLN A 459 1.77 -42.41 -7.33
N LYS A 460 1.93 -41.97 -6.07
CA LYS A 460 1.78 -42.84 -4.88
C LYS A 460 0.34 -43.32 -4.66
N LEU A 461 -0.64 -42.53 -5.08
CA LEU A 461 -2.07 -42.80 -4.88
C LEU A 461 -2.73 -43.51 -6.07
N GLY A 462 -2.04 -43.66 -7.19
CA GLY A 462 -2.59 -44.27 -8.41
C GLY A 462 -3.71 -43.45 -9.05
N MET A 463 -3.68 -42.12 -8.93
CA MET A 463 -4.69 -41.22 -9.51
C MET A 463 -4.05 -40.08 -10.32
N HIS A 464 -4.86 -39.19 -10.89
CA HIS A 464 -4.38 -38.03 -11.63
C HIS A 464 -3.99 -36.87 -10.69
N ALA A 465 -2.96 -36.10 -11.04
CA ALA A 465 -2.49 -34.96 -10.23
C ALA A 465 -3.58 -33.89 -9.99
N GLN A 466 -4.47 -33.71 -10.97
CA GLN A 466 -5.61 -32.80 -10.82
C GLN A 466 -6.57 -33.27 -9.72
N THR A 467 -6.82 -34.57 -9.59
CA THR A 467 -7.67 -35.14 -8.55
C THR A 467 -7.09 -34.89 -7.16
N VAL A 468 -5.76 -34.99 -7.00
CA VAL A 468 -5.08 -34.61 -5.74
C VAL A 468 -5.33 -33.13 -5.42
N ARG A 469 -5.15 -32.22 -6.39
CA ARG A 469 -5.36 -30.78 -6.17
C ARG A 469 -6.81 -30.47 -5.81
N GLU A 470 -7.76 -31.15 -6.42
CA GLU A 470 -9.19 -31.03 -6.10
C GLU A 470 -9.51 -31.55 -4.69
N HIS A 471 -8.92 -32.67 -4.28
CA HIS A 471 -9.08 -33.20 -2.92
C HIS A 471 -8.50 -32.24 -1.88
N VAL A 472 -7.29 -31.73 -2.09
CA VAL A 472 -6.67 -30.74 -1.18
C VAL A 472 -7.53 -29.48 -1.09
N ARG A 473 -8.00 -28.95 -2.23
CA ARG A 473 -8.90 -27.78 -2.26
C ARG A 473 -10.22 -28.02 -1.54
N ARG A 474 -10.79 -29.23 -1.62
CA ARG A 474 -12.03 -29.57 -0.91
C ARG A 474 -11.84 -29.74 0.59
N ALA A 475 -10.63 -30.08 1.04
CA ALA A 475 -10.31 -30.15 2.47
C ALA A 475 -10.28 -28.76 3.12
N GLU A 476 -9.94 -27.70 2.38
CA GLU A 476 -9.82 -26.34 2.91
C GLU A 476 -11.07 -25.83 3.66
N PRO A 477 -12.30 -25.83 3.06
CA PRO A 477 -13.50 -25.37 3.77
C PRO A 477 -13.91 -26.29 4.91
N VAL A 478 -13.61 -27.59 4.84
CA VAL A 478 -13.96 -28.58 5.89
C VAL A 478 -13.08 -28.40 7.12
N LEU A 479 -11.81 -28.13 6.90
CA LEU A 479 -10.84 -27.86 7.98
C LEU A 479 -10.87 -26.39 8.43
N GLU A 480 -11.46 -25.51 7.64
CA GLU A 480 -11.34 -24.05 7.76
C GLU A 480 -9.86 -23.61 7.67
N ARG A 481 -9.09 -24.21 6.76
CA ARG A 481 -7.63 -24.02 6.61
C ARG A 481 -7.25 -23.81 5.16
N GLU A 482 -6.37 -22.83 4.90
CA GLU A 482 -5.76 -22.67 3.58
C GLU A 482 -4.51 -23.54 3.43
N LEU A 483 -4.63 -24.60 2.64
CA LEU A 483 -3.58 -25.59 2.45
C LEU A 483 -2.74 -25.27 1.22
N LEU A 484 -3.39 -24.82 0.14
CA LEU A 484 -2.74 -24.53 -1.14
C LEU A 484 -1.95 -23.22 -1.13
N ALA A 485 -2.30 -22.30 -0.22
CA ALA A 485 -1.54 -21.08 0.01
C ALA A 485 -0.18 -21.35 0.68
N ALA A 486 -0.01 -22.53 1.29
CA ALA A 486 1.06 -22.86 2.24
C ALA A 486 1.07 -21.93 3.47
N GLY A 487 2.01 -22.15 4.40
CA GLY A 487 2.12 -21.37 5.64
C GLY A 487 1.46 -22.03 6.85
N SER A 488 1.14 -21.21 7.86
CA SER A 488 0.71 -21.64 9.20
C SER A 488 -0.46 -22.63 9.19
N ASP A 489 -1.45 -22.41 8.32
CA ASP A 489 -2.64 -23.28 8.21
C ASP A 489 -2.28 -24.69 7.75
N LEU A 490 -1.38 -24.79 6.75
CA LEU A 490 -0.83 -26.07 6.32
C LEU A 490 -0.02 -26.71 7.45
N TYR A 491 0.82 -25.96 8.15
CA TYR A 491 1.66 -26.52 9.22
C TYR A 491 0.85 -27.02 10.42
N GLU A 492 -0.27 -26.39 10.77
CA GLU A 492 -1.17 -26.95 11.79
C GLU A 492 -1.71 -28.32 11.39
N VAL A 493 -2.09 -28.50 10.12
CA VAL A 493 -2.57 -29.80 9.61
C VAL A 493 -1.44 -30.83 9.56
N VAL A 494 -0.22 -30.41 9.23
CA VAL A 494 0.98 -31.27 9.34
C VAL A 494 1.19 -31.72 10.79
N LEU A 495 1.14 -30.79 11.77
CA LEU A 495 1.26 -31.09 13.19
C LEU A 495 0.15 -32.04 13.68
N ALA A 496 -1.08 -31.89 13.19
CA ALA A 496 -2.17 -32.82 13.50
C ALA A 496 -1.89 -34.24 12.98
N HIS A 497 -1.34 -34.38 11.77
CA HIS A 497 -0.94 -35.67 11.24
C HIS A 497 0.25 -36.29 12.00
N LEU A 498 1.21 -35.47 12.46
CA LEU A 498 2.31 -35.94 13.31
C LEU A 498 1.80 -36.40 14.69
N ALA A 499 0.91 -35.63 15.33
CA ALA A 499 0.33 -35.97 16.64
C ALA A 499 -0.54 -37.23 16.62
N THR A 500 -1.15 -37.55 15.48
CA THR A 500 -1.89 -38.81 15.28
C THR A 500 -0.99 -40.00 14.90
N GLY A 501 0.31 -39.77 14.70
CA GLY A 501 1.25 -40.80 14.23
C GLY A 501 1.05 -41.20 12.77
N ALA A 502 0.33 -40.38 12.01
CA ALA A 502 0.03 -40.64 10.60
C ALA A 502 1.19 -40.25 9.67
N LEU A 503 2.12 -39.43 10.13
CA LEU A 503 3.36 -39.05 9.45
C LEU A 503 4.56 -39.38 10.33
N ASP A 504 5.69 -39.66 9.69
CA ASP A 504 6.97 -39.92 10.37
C ASP A 504 7.52 -38.64 11.02
N GLU A 505 8.27 -38.81 12.12
CA GLU A 505 8.90 -37.67 12.83
C GLU A 505 9.92 -36.96 11.91
N PRO A 506 9.91 -35.61 11.86
CA PRO A 506 10.89 -34.86 11.08
C PRO A 506 12.30 -35.09 11.61
N ARG A 507 13.25 -35.26 10.69
CA ARG A 507 14.68 -35.34 11.04
C ARG A 507 15.23 -33.93 11.29
N LEU A 508 15.16 -33.49 12.55
CA LEU A 508 15.83 -32.27 13.01
C LEU A 508 17.28 -32.61 13.40
N HIS A 509 18.24 -31.77 12.99
CA HIS A 509 19.68 -31.95 13.22
C HIS A 509 20.32 -33.18 12.52
N GLY A 510 19.76 -33.61 11.38
CA GLY A 510 20.28 -34.73 10.59
C GLY A 510 21.31 -34.32 9.54
N THR A 511 22.23 -35.21 9.18
CA THR A 511 23.11 -35.03 8.02
C THR A 511 22.30 -35.05 6.72
N LYS A 512 22.39 -33.97 5.94
CA LYS A 512 21.74 -33.84 4.63
C LYS A 512 22.31 -34.91 3.68
N PRO A 513 21.49 -35.75 3.02
CA PRO A 513 21.98 -36.62 1.96
C PRO A 513 22.51 -35.76 0.81
N GLY A 514 23.82 -35.77 0.58
CA GLY A 514 24.44 -35.12 -0.59
C GLY A 514 25.20 -33.81 -0.36
N HIS A 515 25.47 -33.41 0.89
CA HIS A 515 26.49 -32.37 1.13
C HIS A 515 27.87 -33.06 1.26
N PRO A 516 28.90 -32.67 0.50
CA PRO A 516 30.23 -33.21 0.68
C PRO A 516 30.81 -32.67 1.98
N ASP A 517 30.64 -33.43 3.07
CA ASP A 517 31.61 -33.41 4.14
C ASP A 517 32.89 -34.06 3.60
N SER A 518 33.81 -33.21 3.14
CA SER A 518 35.22 -33.58 3.06
C SER A 518 36.00 -32.47 3.73
N PRO A 519 36.62 -32.73 4.89
CA PRO A 519 37.60 -31.81 5.43
C PRO A 519 38.82 -31.92 4.52
N VAL A 520 39.11 -30.88 3.75
CA VAL A 520 40.37 -30.78 3.02
C VAL A 520 41.26 -29.81 3.80
N HIS A 521 42.06 -30.42 4.68
CA HIS A 521 43.40 -30.07 5.18
C HIS A 521 43.77 -28.64 5.64
N GLU A 522 44.38 -28.62 6.84
CA GLU A 522 45.35 -27.70 7.49
C GLU A 522 45.10 -26.18 7.49
#